data_AF-A0AAP6MFR6-F1
#
_entry.id   AF-A0AAP6MFR6-F1
#
_cell.length_a   1.000
_cell.length_b   1.000
_cell.length_c   1.000
_cell.angle_alpha   90.00
_cell.angle_beta   90.00
_cell.angle_gamma   90.00
#
_symmetry.space_group_name_H-M   'P 1'
#
loop_
_entity.id
_entity.type
_entity.pdbx_description
1 polymer ?
#
loop_
_entity_poly.entity_id
_entity_poly.type
_entity_poly.pdbx_seq_one_letter_code
_entity_poly.pdbx_strand_id
1 'polypeptide(L)'
;MQSSNYVPGVSGWKMFSDGTLVIDGRVRAKLTPGKDKSETPFATQGDQLFISDAFVADSAITKKMAPRPGFSDSVMPGFSIKMSLTPEGRYVAAGVGLDCASFSAETSAPEFTSDHREMKAGGDSVEILDQISKLIGTVKLGVSLDSVTAKIEHEVKTRASADTQLSARIGSVEARVNQGLGVADLVRDVIRNELQPGGILHRK
;
A
#
# COMPACT_ATOMS: atom_id res chain seq x y z
N MET A 1 54.60 -30.58 -20.53
CA MET A 1 54.32 -32.00 -20.22
C MET A 1 54.40 -32.80 -21.51
N GLN A 2 54.83 -34.07 -21.50
CA GLN A 2 54.92 -34.87 -22.73
C GLN A 2 54.63 -36.35 -22.48
N SER A 3 54.22 -37.07 -23.53
CA SER A 3 54.06 -38.52 -23.49
C SER A 3 55.41 -39.23 -23.37
N SER A 4 55.39 -40.45 -22.83
CA SER A 4 56.57 -41.31 -22.68
C SER A 4 57.19 -41.73 -24.01
N ASN A 5 56.42 -41.73 -25.10
CA ASN A 5 56.84 -42.09 -26.46
C ASN A 5 56.98 -40.88 -27.40
N TYR A 6 57.19 -39.68 -26.85
CA TYR A 6 57.27 -38.46 -27.65
C TYR A 6 58.53 -38.43 -28.53
N VAL A 7 58.32 -38.41 -29.85
CA VAL A 7 59.35 -38.20 -30.88
C VAL A 7 58.87 -37.04 -31.78
N PRO A 8 59.59 -35.90 -31.84
CA PRO A 8 59.17 -34.75 -32.63
C PRO A 8 58.87 -35.11 -34.09
N GLY A 9 57.67 -34.80 -34.56
CA GLY A 9 57.27 -35.05 -35.95
C GLY A 9 56.90 -36.50 -36.29
N VAL A 10 57.01 -37.45 -35.36
CA VAL A 10 56.86 -38.88 -35.64
C VAL A 10 55.78 -39.52 -34.76
N SER A 11 55.83 -39.33 -33.44
CA SER A 11 54.91 -39.99 -32.52
C SER A 11 54.73 -39.25 -31.20
N GLY A 12 53.56 -39.44 -30.58
CA GLY A 12 53.30 -38.97 -29.22
C GLY A 12 52.88 -37.50 -29.17
N TRP A 13 52.72 -37.00 -27.94
CA TRP A 13 52.22 -35.65 -27.70
C TRP A 13 53.13 -34.86 -26.78
N LYS A 14 53.22 -33.55 -27.05
CA LYS A 14 53.89 -32.58 -26.19
C LYS A 14 53.00 -31.37 -25.99
N MET A 15 52.76 -31.07 -24.72
CA MET A 15 52.10 -29.87 -24.26
C MET A 15 53.17 -28.87 -23.82
N PHE A 16 53.22 -27.73 -24.51
CA PHE A 16 54.11 -26.62 -24.19
C PHE A 16 53.53 -25.79 -23.04
N SER A 17 54.40 -25.07 -22.33
CA SER A 17 54.01 -24.21 -21.22
C SER A 17 53.15 -23.02 -21.64
N ASP A 18 53.12 -22.69 -22.94
CA ASP A 18 52.29 -21.65 -23.54
C ASP A 18 50.86 -22.13 -23.88
N GLY A 19 50.50 -23.35 -23.48
CA GLY A 19 49.18 -23.92 -23.75
C GLY A 19 49.04 -24.63 -25.10
N THR A 20 50.12 -24.74 -25.89
CA THR A 20 50.07 -25.40 -27.20
C THR A 20 50.21 -26.92 -27.05
N LEU A 21 49.22 -27.68 -27.55
CA LEU A 21 49.28 -29.13 -27.67
C LEU A 21 49.70 -29.54 -29.09
N VAL A 22 50.83 -30.22 -29.19
CA VAL A 22 51.33 -30.82 -30.44
C VAL A 22 51.20 -32.34 -30.37
N ILE A 23 50.62 -32.93 -31.41
CA ILE A 23 50.51 -34.39 -31.60
C ILE A 23 51.05 -34.72 -33.00
N ASP A 24 51.98 -35.68 -33.07
CA ASP A 24 52.62 -36.11 -34.32
C ASP A 24 53.20 -34.94 -35.14
N GLY A 25 53.82 -33.98 -34.44
CA GLY A 25 54.42 -32.78 -35.05
C GLY A 25 53.45 -31.71 -35.53
N ARG A 26 52.13 -31.89 -35.38
CA ARG A 26 51.13 -30.88 -35.74
C ARG A 26 50.49 -30.26 -34.51
N VAL A 27 50.29 -28.94 -34.53
CA VAL A 27 49.52 -28.24 -33.50
C VAL A 27 48.07 -28.71 -33.60
N ARG A 28 47.56 -29.31 -32.51
CA ARG A 28 46.19 -29.84 -32.44
C ARG A 28 45.26 -28.97 -31.60
N ALA A 29 45.79 -28.30 -30.58
CA ALA A 29 45.04 -27.36 -29.78
C ALA A 29 45.96 -26.26 -29.27
N LYS A 30 45.39 -25.07 -29.05
CA LYS A 30 46.05 -24.00 -28.31
C LYS A 30 45.09 -23.56 -27.22
N LEU A 31 45.40 -23.95 -25.99
CA LEU A 31 44.73 -23.46 -24.80
C LEU A 31 45.33 -22.09 -24.50
N THR A 32 44.76 -21.05 -25.11
CA THR A 32 45.01 -19.69 -24.63
C THR A 32 44.52 -19.65 -23.19
N PRO A 33 45.34 -19.26 -22.20
CA PRO A 33 44.80 -18.98 -20.87
C PRO A 33 43.71 -17.96 -21.09
N GLY A 34 42.47 -18.35 -20.77
CA GLY A 34 41.37 -17.40 -20.75
C GLY A 34 41.81 -16.22 -19.89
N LYS A 35 41.45 -15.01 -20.30
CA LYS A 35 41.32 -13.93 -19.32
C LYS A 35 40.33 -14.46 -18.29
N ASP A 36 40.84 -15.07 -17.22
CA ASP A 36 40.02 -15.44 -16.08
C ASP A 36 39.45 -14.12 -15.60
N LYS A 37 38.15 -13.94 -15.83
CA LYS A 37 37.40 -12.87 -15.18
C LYS A 37 37.63 -13.11 -13.70
N SER A 38 38.33 -12.19 -13.03
CA SER A 38 38.50 -12.21 -11.58
C SER A 38 37.13 -12.48 -10.95
N GLU A 39 36.94 -13.64 -10.33
CA GLU A 39 35.66 -14.02 -9.72
C GLU A 39 35.31 -13.11 -8.55
N THR A 40 36.31 -12.49 -7.92
CA THR A 40 36.11 -11.53 -6.85
C THR A 40 36.00 -10.10 -7.39
N PRO A 41 34.83 -9.45 -7.24
CA PRO A 41 34.62 -8.08 -7.72
C PRO A 41 35.35 -7.03 -6.87
N PHE A 42 35.63 -7.35 -5.61
CA PHE A 42 36.29 -6.47 -4.64
C PHE A 42 37.49 -7.18 -4.00
N ALA A 43 38.61 -6.48 -3.87
CA ALA A 43 39.81 -6.95 -3.18
C ALA A 43 40.40 -5.83 -2.31
N THR A 44 40.83 -6.16 -1.10
CA THR A 44 41.52 -5.23 -0.20
C THR A 44 43.02 -5.46 -0.21
N GLN A 45 43.81 -4.41 -0.42
CA GLN A 45 45.26 -4.46 -0.25
C GLN A 45 45.67 -3.32 0.70
N GLY A 46 46.05 -3.68 1.94
CA GLY A 46 46.18 -2.71 3.03
C GLY A 46 44.82 -2.07 3.36
N ASP A 47 44.79 -0.74 3.49
CA ASP A 47 43.57 0.04 3.78
C ASP A 47 42.80 0.47 2.52
N GLN A 48 43.24 0.04 1.34
CA GLN A 48 42.62 0.43 0.07
C GLN A 48 41.80 -0.72 -0.54
N LEU A 49 40.55 -0.39 -0.91
CA LEU A 49 39.65 -1.27 -1.65
C LEU A 49 39.85 -1.09 -3.16
N PHE A 50 40.09 -2.19 -3.87
CA PHE A 50 40.19 -2.26 -5.32
C PHE A 50 38.97 -2.97 -5.89
N ILE A 51 38.47 -2.49 -7.02
CA ILE A 51 37.38 -3.08 -7.79
C ILE A 51 37.97 -3.61 -9.09
N SER A 52 37.60 -4.82 -9.51
CA SER A 52 38.17 -5.42 -10.72
C SER A 52 37.67 -4.73 -12.00
N ASP A 53 38.57 -4.48 -12.96
CA ASP A 53 38.22 -3.85 -14.24
C ASP A 53 37.13 -4.64 -15.00
N ALA A 54 37.16 -5.97 -14.89
CA ALA A 54 36.14 -6.84 -15.48
C ALA A 54 34.75 -6.59 -14.88
N PHE A 55 34.67 -6.40 -13.56
CA PHE A 55 33.42 -6.09 -12.87
C PHE A 55 32.93 -4.68 -13.20
N VAL A 56 33.83 -3.69 -13.27
CA VAL A 56 33.49 -2.33 -13.69
C VAL A 56 32.96 -2.32 -15.12
N ALA A 57 33.59 -3.04 -16.05
CA ALA A 57 33.17 -3.11 -17.44
C ALA A 57 31.80 -3.81 -17.60
N ASP A 58 31.53 -4.85 -16.82
CA ASP A 58 30.25 -5.57 -16.83
C ASP A 58 29.12 -4.76 -16.19
N SER A 59 29.43 -3.99 -15.14
CA SER A 59 28.47 -3.14 -14.42
C SER A 59 28.28 -1.76 -15.08
N ALA A 60 29.12 -1.39 -16.05
CA ALA A 60 29.05 -0.11 -16.72
C ALA A 60 27.80 -0.05 -17.62
N ILE A 61 27.00 1.00 -17.42
CA ILE A 61 25.84 1.25 -18.27
C ILE A 61 26.33 1.87 -19.60
N THR A 62 26.47 1.02 -20.61
CA THR A 62 27.08 1.36 -21.91
C THR A 62 26.10 1.95 -22.92
N LYS A 63 24.79 1.69 -22.75
CA LYS A 63 23.72 2.29 -23.58
C LYS A 63 23.21 3.57 -22.93
N LYS A 64 24.06 4.60 -22.96
CA LYS A 64 23.70 5.94 -22.47
C LYS A 64 22.71 6.61 -23.42
N MET A 65 21.75 7.34 -22.87
CA MET A 65 20.89 8.21 -23.68
C MET A 65 21.59 9.55 -23.93
N ALA A 66 21.12 10.30 -24.94
CA ALA A 66 21.64 11.63 -25.21
C ALA A 66 21.51 12.54 -23.96
N PRO A 67 22.51 13.38 -23.65
CA PRO A 67 22.46 14.28 -22.50
C PRO A 67 21.22 15.20 -22.56
N ARG A 68 20.49 15.31 -21.46
CA ARG A 68 19.38 16.26 -21.34
C ARG A 68 19.88 17.62 -20.82
N PRO A 69 19.25 18.75 -21.20
CA PRO A 69 19.62 20.07 -20.70
C PRO A 69 19.63 20.13 -19.16
N GLY A 70 20.71 20.65 -18.57
CA GLY A 70 20.88 20.75 -17.12
C GLY A 70 21.44 19.50 -16.43
N PHE A 71 21.75 18.45 -17.20
CA PHE A 71 22.11 17.14 -16.68
C PHE A 71 23.34 16.52 -17.36
N SER A 72 24.32 16.07 -16.58
CA SER A 72 25.61 15.62 -17.11
C SER A 72 25.63 14.21 -17.71
N ASP A 73 24.74 13.31 -17.27
CA ASP A 73 24.70 11.92 -17.75
C ASP A 73 23.28 11.32 -17.67
N SER A 74 22.70 10.87 -18.78
CA SER A 74 21.42 10.14 -18.79
C SER A 74 21.69 8.65 -18.77
N VAL A 75 21.65 8.09 -17.56
CA VAL A 75 22.14 6.74 -17.25
C VAL A 75 21.14 5.67 -17.72
N MET A 76 19.83 5.91 -17.57
CA MET A 76 18.75 5.09 -18.15
C MET A 76 17.48 5.95 -18.35
N PRO A 77 16.51 5.57 -19.20
CA PRO A 77 15.23 6.27 -19.25
C PRO A 77 14.61 6.26 -17.86
N GLY A 78 14.26 7.44 -17.31
CA GLY A 78 13.74 7.51 -15.94
C GLY A 78 14.74 7.92 -14.87
N PHE A 79 16.05 7.87 -15.12
CA PHE A 79 17.04 8.10 -14.06
C PHE A 79 18.30 8.79 -14.56
N SER A 80 18.72 9.81 -13.81
CA SER A 80 19.83 10.66 -14.15
C SER A 80 20.62 11.02 -12.88
N ILE A 81 21.97 11.03 -12.93
CA ILE A 81 22.88 11.60 -11.89
C ILE A 81 23.69 12.86 -12.35
N LYS A 82 23.51 14.00 -11.66
CA LYS A 82 24.17 15.28 -11.99
C LYS A 82 25.49 15.30 -11.27
N MET A 83 26.57 15.41 -12.01
CA MET A 83 27.93 15.48 -11.47
C MET A 83 28.42 16.92 -11.48
N SER A 84 29.13 17.35 -10.44
CA SER A 84 29.90 18.59 -10.41
C SER A 84 31.39 18.28 -10.25
N LEU A 85 32.23 19.08 -10.90
CA LEU A 85 33.68 19.02 -10.71
C LEU A 85 34.05 19.96 -9.56
N THR A 86 34.68 19.43 -8.52
CA THR A 86 35.20 20.25 -7.43
C THR A 86 36.45 21.01 -7.87
N PRO A 87 36.84 22.10 -7.19
CA PRO A 87 38.07 22.84 -7.48
C PRO A 87 39.34 21.97 -7.47
N GLU A 88 39.33 20.86 -6.74
CA GLU A 88 40.43 19.89 -6.67
C GLU A 88 40.39 18.86 -7.81
N GLY A 89 39.52 19.03 -8.80
CA GLY A 89 39.44 18.17 -9.99
C GLY A 89 38.72 16.84 -9.77
N ARG A 90 37.92 16.69 -8.69
CA ARG A 90 37.15 15.47 -8.41
C ARG A 90 35.70 15.61 -8.86
N TYR A 91 35.14 14.58 -9.48
CA TYR A 91 33.71 14.54 -9.78
C TYR A 91 32.93 14.08 -8.55
N VAL A 92 31.91 14.85 -8.15
CA VAL A 92 30.98 14.48 -7.06
C VAL A 92 29.54 14.52 -7.56
N ALA A 93 28.69 13.65 -7.01
CA ALA A 93 27.25 13.67 -7.29
C ALA A 93 26.62 14.89 -6.61
N ALA A 94 26.04 15.78 -7.41
CA ALA A 94 25.44 17.04 -6.99
C ALA A 94 23.90 17.07 -7.17
N GLY A 95 23.31 15.97 -7.62
CA GLY A 95 21.85 15.82 -7.74
C GLY A 95 21.47 14.50 -8.40
N VAL A 96 20.27 14.01 -8.09
CA VAL A 96 19.68 12.81 -8.73
C VAL A 96 18.32 13.21 -9.28
N GLY A 97 18.09 12.92 -10.56
CA GLY A 97 16.82 13.10 -11.23
C GLY A 97 16.15 11.76 -11.45
N LEU A 98 14.88 11.65 -11.05
CA LEU A 98 14.00 10.56 -11.42
C LEU A 98 12.97 11.13 -12.40
N ASP A 99 13.04 10.72 -13.67
CA ASP A 99 11.89 10.82 -14.56
C ASP A 99 10.92 9.75 -14.07
N CYS A 100 10.01 10.13 -13.16
CA CYS A 100 8.74 9.44 -13.12
C CYS A 100 8.07 9.81 -14.44
N ALA A 101 8.29 9.02 -15.49
CA ALA A 101 7.37 9.01 -16.61
C ALA A 101 6.00 8.83 -15.96
N SER A 102 5.21 9.90 -15.98
CA SER A 102 3.82 9.91 -15.53
C SER A 102 3.23 8.57 -15.91
N PHE A 103 2.58 7.85 -14.98
CA PHE A 103 1.87 6.58 -15.22
C PHE A 103 1.27 6.55 -16.63
N SER A 104 2.03 6.07 -17.61
CA SER A 104 1.59 6.00 -18.98
C SER A 104 1.21 4.56 -19.13
N ALA A 105 -0.08 4.32 -18.90
CA ALA A 105 -0.68 3.02 -19.05
C ALA A 105 -0.41 2.55 -20.49
N GLU A 106 0.58 1.68 -20.67
CA GLU A 106 0.71 0.94 -21.91
C GLU A 106 -0.56 0.12 -22.10
N THR A 107 -1.23 0.43 -23.20
CA THR A 107 -2.47 -0.18 -23.67
C THR A 107 -2.23 -1.64 -24.00
N SER A 108 -2.36 -2.55 -23.03
CA SER A 108 -2.86 -3.92 -23.23
C SER A 108 -2.65 -4.79 -21.99
N ALA A 109 -3.67 -4.89 -21.13
CA ALA A 109 -3.87 -6.04 -20.26
C ALA A 109 -5.36 -6.15 -19.92
N PRO A 110 -5.88 -7.38 -19.73
CA PRO A 110 -7.27 -7.74 -19.98
C PRO A 110 -8.23 -7.20 -18.91
N GLU A 111 -9.49 -7.06 -19.33
CA GLU A 111 -10.63 -6.66 -18.51
C GLU A 111 -10.63 -7.35 -17.14
N PHE A 112 -10.69 -6.56 -16.08
CA PHE A 112 -11.04 -7.04 -14.76
C PHE A 112 -12.10 -6.14 -14.13
N THR A 113 -13.11 -6.78 -13.55
CA THR A 113 -14.44 -6.25 -13.33
C THR A 113 -14.60 -5.51 -11.99
N SER A 114 -15.33 -4.40 -12.07
CA SER A 114 -16.33 -3.85 -11.13
C SER A 114 -16.00 -3.23 -9.77
N ASP A 115 -14.77 -3.09 -9.25
CA ASP A 115 -14.62 -2.40 -7.93
C ASP A 115 -13.43 -1.45 -7.71
N HIS A 116 -12.70 -1.05 -8.75
CA HIS A 116 -11.71 0.03 -8.63
C HIS A 116 -12.07 1.19 -9.57
N ARG A 117 -12.51 2.31 -9.00
CA ARG A 117 -12.48 3.61 -9.71
C ARG A 117 -11.01 4.02 -9.86
N GLU A 118 -10.33 3.50 -10.88
CA GLU A 118 -9.06 4.09 -11.29
C GLU A 118 -9.32 5.50 -11.82
N MET A 119 -8.84 6.51 -11.08
CA MET A 119 -8.72 7.85 -11.62
C MET A 119 -7.54 7.85 -12.60
N LYS A 120 -7.84 7.66 -13.90
CA LYS A 120 -6.91 8.05 -14.97
C LYS A 120 -6.85 9.57 -15.02
N ALA A 121 -5.98 10.17 -14.22
CA ALA A 121 -5.77 11.60 -14.24
C ALA A 121 -4.46 11.90 -14.98
N GLY A 122 -4.57 12.19 -16.26
CA GLY A 122 -3.55 12.97 -16.97
C GLY A 122 -3.95 14.44 -16.86
N GLY A 123 -3.27 15.20 -16.00
CA GLY A 123 -3.61 16.59 -15.70
C GLY A 123 -2.62 17.20 -14.72
N ASP A 124 -2.64 18.53 -14.59
CA ASP A 124 -1.83 19.26 -13.62
C ASP A 124 -2.16 18.81 -12.18
N SER A 125 -1.21 18.92 -11.26
CA SER A 125 -1.34 18.41 -9.88
C SER A 125 -2.56 18.98 -9.15
N VAL A 126 -2.95 20.21 -9.49
CA VAL A 126 -4.14 20.89 -8.98
C VAL A 126 -5.44 20.21 -9.43
N GLU A 127 -5.49 19.78 -10.69
CA GLU A 127 -6.65 19.10 -11.27
C GLU A 127 -6.82 17.70 -10.68
N ILE A 128 -5.71 16.98 -10.46
CA ILE A 128 -5.71 15.69 -9.77
C ILE A 128 -6.25 15.85 -8.34
N LEU A 129 -5.82 16.89 -7.62
CA LEU A 129 -6.30 17.15 -6.26
C LEU A 129 -7.80 17.46 -6.22
N ASP A 130 -8.30 18.25 -7.17
CA ASP A 130 -9.73 18.58 -7.28
C ASP A 130 -10.57 17.33 -7.59
N GLN A 131 -10.09 16.48 -8.50
CA GLN A 131 -10.75 15.21 -8.81
C GLN A 131 -10.75 14.23 -7.63
N ILE A 132 -9.65 14.13 -6.87
CA ILE A 132 -9.59 13.33 -5.62
C ILE A 132 -10.59 13.90 -4.61
N SER A 133 -10.65 15.22 -4.45
CA SER A 133 -11.58 15.88 -3.53
C SER A 133 -13.04 15.62 -3.90
N LYS A 134 -13.38 15.70 -5.20
CA LYS A 134 -14.70 15.32 -5.72
C LYS A 134 -15.00 13.84 -5.53
N LEU A 135 -14.01 12.97 -5.72
CA LEU A 135 -14.17 11.54 -5.52
C LEU A 135 -14.46 11.23 -4.06
N ILE A 136 -13.68 11.79 -3.13
CA ILE A 136 -13.88 11.72 -1.67
C ILE A 136 -15.27 12.23 -1.30
N GLY A 137 -15.69 13.37 -1.84
CA GLY A 137 -17.01 13.95 -1.60
C GLY A 137 -18.18 13.13 -2.18
N THR A 138 -17.94 12.34 -3.23
CA THR A 138 -18.94 11.47 -3.86
C THR A 138 -18.89 10.02 -3.36
N VAL A 139 -17.95 9.66 -2.48
CA VAL A 139 -17.96 8.33 -1.87
C VAL A 139 -19.28 8.18 -1.14
N LYS A 140 -20.03 7.13 -1.50
CA LYS A 140 -21.36 6.77 -0.98
C LYS A 140 -21.47 6.84 0.56
N LEU A 141 -20.35 6.84 1.28
CA LEU A 141 -20.26 7.06 2.72
C LEU A 141 -20.85 8.40 3.16
N GLY A 142 -20.57 9.52 2.48
CA GLY A 142 -21.09 10.83 2.86
C GLY A 142 -22.62 10.89 2.79
N VAL A 143 -23.18 10.49 1.64
CA VAL A 143 -24.63 10.39 1.43
C VAL A 143 -25.29 9.40 2.40
N SER A 144 -24.63 8.28 2.69
CA SER A 144 -25.15 7.30 3.65
C SER A 144 -25.14 7.86 5.08
N LEU A 145 -24.11 8.63 5.46
CA LEU A 145 -24.02 9.26 6.76
C LEU A 145 -25.09 10.33 6.96
N ASP A 146 -25.34 11.16 5.94
CA ASP A 146 -26.43 12.15 5.96
C ASP A 146 -27.79 11.46 6.09
N SER A 147 -27.99 10.37 5.35
CA SER A 147 -29.22 9.57 5.46
C SER A 147 -29.41 8.95 6.84
N VAL A 148 -28.35 8.41 7.44
CA VAL A 148 -28.38 7.85 8.80
C VAL A 148 -28.66 8.95 9.83
N THR A 149 -28.04 10.12 9.67
CA THR A 149 -28.27 11.30 10.53
C THR A 149 -29.75 11.69 10.52
N ALA A 150 -30.35 11.83 9.33
CA ALA A 150 -31.76 12.17 9.20
C ALA A 150 -32.70 11.12 9.84
N LYS A 151 -32.40 9.83 9.69
CA LYS A 151 -33.17 8.75 10.31
C LYS A 151 -33.09 8.77 11.84
N ILE A 152 -31.91 9.04 12.39
CA ILE A 152 -31.71 9.16 13.84
C ILE A 152 -32.50 10.34 14.39
N GLU A 153 -32.41 11.51 13.76
CA GLU A 153 -33.17 12.70 14.19
C GLU A 153 -34.68 12.46 14.15
N HIS A 154 -35.18 11.79 13.11
CA HIS A 154 -36.60 11.43 13.01
C HIS A 154 -37.01 10.48 14.14
N GLU A 155 -36.27 9.39 14.36
CA GLU A 155 -36.56 8.40 15.40
C GLU A 155 -36.56 9.04 16.81
N VAL A 156 -35.60 9.92 17.10
CA VAL A 156 -35.53 10.64 18.38
C VAL A 156 -36.78 11.49 18.61
N LYS A 157 -37.25 12.21 17.58
CA LYS A 157 -38.50 13.00 17.66
C LYS A 157 -39.72 12.11 17.88
N THR A 158 -39.80 10.97 17.17
CA THR A 158 -40.89 10.01 17.34
C THR A 158 -40.92 9.43 18.75
N ARG A 159 -39.76 9.04 19.31
CA ARG A 159 -39.65 8.53 20.69
C ARG A 159 -40.07 9.57 21.73
N ALA A 160 -39.59 10.81 21.59
CA ALA A 160 -39.99 11.89 22.50
C ALA A 160 -41.52 12.13 22.51
N SER A 161 -42.17 12.05 21.34
CA SER A 161 -43.63 12.14 21.24
C SER A 161 -44.32 10.94 21.89
N ALA A 162 -43.83 9.73 21.65
CA ALA A 162 -44.36 8.52 22.25
C ALA A 162 -44.25 8.54 23.79
N ASP A 163 -43.11 8.98 24.33
CA ASP A 163 -42.88 9.09 25.78
C ASP A 163 -43.83 10.12 26.41
N THR A 164 -44.07 11.24 25.74
CA THR A 164 -45.05 12.25 26.18
C THR A 164 -46.46 11.67 26.24
N GLN A 165 -46.87 10.90 25.21
CA GLN A 165 -48.18 10.26 25.17
C GLN A 165 -48.33 9.16 26.23
N LEU A 166 -47.29 8.36 26.46
CA LEU A 166 -47.27 7.33 27.48
C LEU A 166 -47.37 7.95 28.88
N SER A 167 -46.61 9.01 29.15
CA SER A 167 -46.68 9.75 30.41
C SER A 167 -48.09 10.30 30.68
N ALA A 168 -48.74 10.89 29.66
CA ALA A 168 -50.12 11.35 29.79
C ALA A 168 -51.12 10.21 30.06
N ARG A 169 -50.96 9.06 29.40
CA ARG A 169 -51.79 7.86 29.64
C ARG A 169 -51.60 7.30 31.04
N ILE A 170 -50.36 7.26 31.54
CA ILE A 170 -50.04 6.84 32.91
C ILE A 170 -50.76 7.76 33.90
N GLY A 171 -50.63 9.08 33.74
CA GLY A 171 -51.31 10.05 34.62
C GLY A 171 -52.85 9.90 34.60
N SER A 172 -53.45 9.62 33.45
CA SER A 172 -54.90 9.35 33.36
C SER A 172 -55.31 8.07 34.09
N VAL A 173 -54.52 7.00 33.96
CA VAL A 173 -54.78 5.73 34.66
C VAL A 173 -54.62 5.91 36.17
N GLU A 174 -53.56 6.59 36.62
CA GLU A 174 -53.33 6.92 38.02
C GLU A 174 -54.51 7.68 38.62
N ALA A 175 -55.02 8.69 37.92
CA ALA A 175 -56.20 9.45 38.36
C ALA A 175 -57.45 8.56 38.51
N ARG A 176 -57.70 7.67 37.54
CA ARG A 176 -58.84 6.75 37.58
C ARG A 176 -58.73 5.73 38.72
N VAL A 177 -57.54 5.21 38.97
CA VAL A 177 -57.29 4.28 40.07
C VAL A 177 -57.53 4.97 41.41
N ASN A 178 -56.98 6.18 41.59
CA ASN A 178 -57.14 6.94 42.83
C ASN A 178 -58.62 7.28 43.11
N GLN A 179 -59.40 7.61 42.07
CA GLN A 179 -60.85 7.80 42.20
C GLN A 179 -61.57 6.52 42.63
N GLY A 180 -61.24 5.38 42.02
CA GLY A 180 -61.84 4.09 42.35
C GLY A 180 -61.55 3.65 43.80
N LEU A 181 -60.33 3.89 44.28
CA LEU A 181 -59.95 3.62 45.67
C LEU A 181 -60.76 4.49 46.64
N GLY A 182 -60.92 5.78 46.36
CA GLY A 182 -61.73 6.69 47.18
C GLY A 182 -63.21 6.26 47.26
N VAL A 183 -63.80 5.80 46.15
CA VAL A 183 -65.16 5.24 46.15
C VAL A 183 -65.23 3.96 46.99
N ALA A 184 -64.23 3.08 46.89
CA ALA A 184 -64.20 1.85 47.67
C ALA A 184 -64.04 2.11 49.18
N ASP A 185 -63.28 3.13 49.57
CA ASP A 185 -63.18 3.60 50.97
C ASP A 185 -64.54 4.12 51.46
N LEU A 186 -65.21 4.98 50.69
CA LEU A 186 -66.54 5.49 51.02
C LEU A 186 -67.57 4.37 51.20
N VAL A 187 -67.60 3.40 50.28
CA VAL A 187 -68.50 2.24 50.37
C VAL A 187 -68.20 1.42 51.62
N ARG A 188 -66.92 1.18 51.93
CA ARG A 188 -66.53 0.48 53.17
C ARG A 188 -66.97 1.24 54.42
N ASP A 189 -66.86 2.55 54.45
CA ASP A 189 -67.27 3.37 55.58
C ASP A 189 -68.78 3.36 55.77
N VAL A 190 -69.56 3.48 54.69
CA VAL A 190 -71.03 3.37 54.74
C VAL A 190 -71.44 1.99 55.25
N ILE A 191 -70.90 0.91 54.69
CA ILE A 191 -71.22 -0.45 55.13
C ILE A 191 -70.86 -0.64 56.61
N ARG A 192 -69.71 -0.12 57.06
CA ARG A 192 -69.31 -0.21 58.46
C ARG A 192 -70.31 0.51 59.37
N ASN A 193 -70.79 1.69 58.98
CA ASN A 193 -71.77 2.47 59.74
C ASN A 193 -73.14 1.76 59.79
N GLU A 194 -73.60 1.19 58.68
CA GLU A 194 -74.91 0.52 58.62
C GLU A 194 -74.96 -0.79 59.41
N LEU A 195 -73.81 -1.45 59.59
CA LEU A 195 -73.70 -2.69 60.37
C LEU A 195 -73.62 -2.47 61.89
N GLN A 196 -73.29 -1.26 62.35
CA GLN A 196 -73.23 -0.94 63.78
C GLN A 196 -74.64 -0.86 64.42
N PRO A 197 -74.78 -1.12 65.74
CA PRO A 197 -76.05 -0.94 66.45
C PRO A 197 -76.62 0.47 66.24
N GLY A 198 -77.84 0.55 65.71
CA GLY A 198 -78.48 1.81 65.33
C GLY A 198 -78.40 2.14 63.83
N GLY A 199 -77.62 1.43 63.02
CA GLY A 199 -77.68 1.50 61.55
C GLY A 199 -79.00 0.96 60.99
N ILE A 200 -79.37 1.31 59.75
CA ILE A 200 -80.64 0.88 59.13
C ILE A 200 -80.70 -0.64 59.03
N LEU A 201 -79.58 -1.29 58.67
CA LEU A 201 -79.52 -2.75 58.56
C LEU A 201 -79.57 -3.47 59.91
N HIS A 202 -79.34 -2.75 61.01
CA HIS A 202 -79.42 -3.30 62.37
C HIS A 202 -80.83 -3.22 62.97
N ARG A 203 -81.68 -2.32 62.44
CA ARG A 203 -83.07 -2.13 62.90
C ARG A 203 -83.97 -3.11 62.14
N LYS A 204 -84.25 -4.27 62.73
CA LYS A 204 -85.31 -5.17 62.26
C LYS A 204 -86.67 -4.73 62.77
#